data_AF-A0AAJ5BZ52-F1
#
_entry.id   AF-A0AAJ5BZ52-F1
#
_cell.length_a   1.000
_cell.length_b   1.000
_cell.length_c   1.000
_cell.angle_alpha   90.00
_cell.angle_beta   90.00
_cell.angle_gamma   90.00
#
_symmetry.space_group_name_H-M   'P 1'
#
loop_
_entity.id
_entity.type
_entity.pdbx_description
1 polymer ?
#
loop_
_entity_poly.entity_id
_entity_poly.type
_entity_poly.pdbx_seq_one_letter_code
_entity_poly.pdbx_strand_id
1 'polypeptide(L)'
;MKLKYVFALLAIATLIGFYSCEKDDDEPTTSNSISRLYISYSDYNENPELTPFNNVVLLPNADEEEDMSLRATPFLGNVRGGNSIYFNPSARIIFQSSLNTTVTDTFVYKLNIGETGALSNDKNQIRQGVLKGVRGLVFHPSLDKLYTISVGGDEPSYYVFDRPRGLSEFRKPGQTYRFKNNIDPWDVTIVKSGLVVSKSGTNGGVEIYDNLVISRDSTVASVEPSKVLTVENASNIRGMSVDTVNNMLALTDFVQVGTGASATYQGKILIFDDYAKISAATGVISPSRIITGINTKLQQPVDVELDFRKDSKFIYVADPVSKAVYRFLKTDNGDVAPNATYQYQQAGRSVPSTPRGISLDARN
;
A
#
# COMPACT_ATOMS: atom_id res chain seq x y z
N MET A 1 34.29 32.44 57.48
CA MET A 1 33.41 31.33 57.04
C MET A 1 34.27 30.30 56.31
N LYS A 2 34.33 29.06 56.81
CA LYS A 2 35.19 28.01 56.24
C LYS A 2 34.63 27.57 54.88
N LEU A 3 35.50 27.48 53.88
CA LEU A 3 35.23 27.08 52.47
C LEU A 3 34.32 25.84 52.32
N LYS A 4 34.29 24.98 53.35
CA LYS A 4 33.42 23.80 53.44
C LYS A 4 31.91 24.11 53.44
N TYR A 5 31.49 25.26 53.97
CA TYR A 5 30.07 25.65 54.00
C TYR A 5 29.58 26.16 52.64
N VAL A 6 30.46 26.76 51.84
CA VAL A 6 30.15 27.22 50.48
C VAL A 6 29.98 26.01 49.54
N PHE A 7 30.81 24.98 49.68
CA PHE A 7 30.66 23.73 48.93
C PHE A 7 29.39 22.96 49.30
N ALA A 8 29.00 22.95 50.58
CA ALA A 8 27.76 22.31 51.01
C ALA A 8 26.51 23.00 50.43
N LEU A 9 26.51 24.34 50.38
CA LEU A 9 25.42 25.12 49.76
C LEU A 9 25.35 24.92 48.24
N LEU A 10 26.48 24.83 47.55
CA LEU A 10 26.54 24.54 46.11
C LEU A 10 26.07 23.12 45.77
N ALA A 11 26.36 22.13 46.62
CA ALA A 11 25.88 20.75 46.46
C ALA A 11 24.36 20.64 46.67
N ILE A 12 23.80 21.38 47.63
CA ILE A 12 22.35 21.42 47.86
C ILE A 12 21.64 22.15 46.72
N ALA A 13 22.19 23.25 46.21
CA ALA A 13 21.62 23.99 45.08
C ALA A 13 21.63 23.18 43.77
N THR A 14 22.67 22.35 43.55
CA THR A 14 22.71 21.43 42.39
C THR A 14 21.73 20.27 42.55
N LEU A 15 21.57 19.70 43.76
CA LEU A 15 20.57 18.67 44.01
C LEU A 15 19.12 19.14 43.85
N ILE A 16 18.83 20.41 44.19
CA ILE A 16 17.49 21.00 43.96
C ILE A 16 17.28 21.35 42.48
N GLY A 17 18.34 21.74 41.76
CA GLY A 17 18.29 22.04 40.32
C GLY A 17 17.99 20.84 39.42
N PHE A 18 18.26 19.61 39.86
CA PHE A 18 17.92 18.38 39.13
C PHE A 18 16.53 17.81 39.44
N TYR A 19 15.80 18.37 40.42
CA TYR A 19 14.44 17.94 40.78
C TYR A 19 13.34 18.85 40.19
N SER A 20 13.70 19.89 39.43
CA SER A 20 12.77 20.90 38.89
C SER A 20 12.60 20.84 37.36
N CYS A 21 12.74 19.65 36.76
CA CYS A 21 12.15 19.35 35.46
C CYS A 21 11.29 18.09 35.60
N GLU A 22 10.40 18.07 36.58
CA GLU A 22 9.19 17.25 36.45
C GLU A 22 8.34 17.95 35.40
N LYS A 23 8.18 17.28 34.25
CA LYS A 23 7.33 17.70 33.15
C LYS A 23 5.91 17.82 33.70
N ASP A 24 5.26 18.96 33.50
CA ASP A 24 3.83 19.12 33.83
C ASP A 24 3.05 17.95 33.23
N ASP A 25 2.51 17.10 34.10
CA ASP A 25 1.84 15.83 33.81
C ASP A 25 0.37 16.04 33.35
N ASP A 26 0.01 17.28 33.01
CA ASP A 26 -1.32 17.72 32.59
C ASP A 26 -1.47 17.94 31.07
N GLU A 27 -0.44 17.59 30.27
CA GLU A 27 -0.65 17.48 28.82
C GLU A 27 -1.41 16.18 28.52
N PRO A 28 -2.62 16.23 27.90
CA PRO A 28 -3.25 15.01 27.44
C PRO A 28 -2.26 14.31 26.51
N THR A 29 -2.13 12.99 26.65
CA THR A 29 -1.33 12.17 25.73
C THR A 29 -1.89 12.38 24.33
N THR A 30 -1.33 13.34 23.59
CA THR A 30 -1.63 13.52 22.18
C THR A 30 -1.14 12.25 21.53
N SER A 31 -2.07 11.36 21.19
CA SER A 31 -1.78 10.20 20.38
C SER A 31 -1.12 10.71 19.12
N ASN A 32 0.20 10.52 19.01
CA ASN A 32 0.99 10.84 17.82
C ASN A 32 0.72 9.83 16.68
N SER A 33 -0.35 9.04 16.84
CA SER A 33 -0.73 8.00 15.92
C SER A 33 -1.29 8.61 14.63
N ILE A 34 -0.76 8.15 13.51
CA ILE A 34 -1.11 8.60 12.17
C ILE A 34 -1.80 7.45 11.46
N SER A 35 -2.97 7.74 10.88
CA SER A 35 -3.69 6.87 9.93
C SER A 35 -4.05 7.68 8.69
N ARG A 36 -3.13 7.77 7.74
CA ARG A 36 -3.37 8.50 6.47
C ARG A 36 -3.47 7.52 5.33
N LEU A 37 -4.64 7.45 4.70
CA LEU A 37 -4.86 6.59 3.55
C LEU A 37 -4.70 7.40 2.27
N TYR A 38 -3.78 6.98 1.41
CA TYR A 38 -3.63 7.49 0.06
C TYR A 38 -4.38 6.59 -0.90
N ILE A 39 -5.21 7.16 -1.77
CA ILE A 39 -6.02 6.43 -2.74
C ILE A 39 -5.66 6.93 -4.14
N SER A 40 -5.33 6.01 -5.04
CA SER A 40 -5.05 6.28 -6.45
C SER A 40 -6.24 5.92 -7.31
N TYR A 41 -6.59 6.80 -8.25
CA TYR A 41 -7.74 6.66 -9.16
C TYR A 41 -7.28 6.56 -10.62
N SER A 42 -7.91 5.66 -11.38
CA SER A 42 -7.56 5.44 -12.79
C SER A 42 -8.13 6.46 -13.76
N ASP A 43 -9.06 7.29 -13.33
CA ASP A 43 -9.72 8.26 -14.19
C ASP A 43 -8.71 9.29 -14.71
N TYR A 44 -8.75 9.53 -16.02
CA TYR A 44 -7.90 10.51 -16.68
C TYR A 44 -8.66 11.15 -17.83
N ASN A 45 -8.42 12.45 -18.02
CA ASN A 45 -8.97 13.20 -19.13
C ASN A 45 -7.84 13.44 -20.15
N GLU A 46 -7.94 12.82 -21.32
CA GLU A 46 -6.93 12.95 -22.36
C GLU A 46 -6.96 14.32 -23.03
N ASN A 47 -8.11 14.97 -23.05
CA ASN A 47 -8.28 16.26 -23.67
C ASN A 47 -7.77 17.37 -22.72
N PRO A 48 -6.66 18.06 -23.07
CA PRO A 48 -6.08 19.08 -22.21
C PRO A 48 -6.97 20.33 -22.05
N GLU A 49 -7.96 20.51 -22.94
CA GLU A 49 -8.92 21.63 -22.87
C GLU A 49 -10.04 21.40 -21.86
N LEU A 50 -10.18 20.17 -21.35
CA LEU A 50 -11.18 19.82 -20.36
C LEU A 50 -10.58 19.78 -18.95
N THR A 51 -11.43 19.93 -17.94
CA THR A 51 -11.00 19.87 -16.53
C THR A 51 -10.28 18.55 -16.24
N PRO A 52 -9.05 18.58 -15.69
CA PRO A 52 -8.34 17.38 -15.29
C PRO A 52 -9.01 16.72 -14.09
N PHE A 53 -8.88 15.40 -14.00
CA PHE A 53 -9.42 14.64 -12.87
C PHE A 53 -8.37 14.47 -11.78
N ASN A 54 -8.76 14.77 -10.53
CA ASN A 54 -7.96 14.42 -9.37
C ASN A 54 -7.82 12.90 -9.32
N ASN A 55 -6.58 12.44 -9.44
CA ASN A 55 -6.21 11.03 -9.53
C ASN A 55 -5.62 10.50 -8.22
N VAL A 56 -5.57 11.34 -7.18
CA VAL A 56 -5.21 10.97 -5.81
C VAL A 56 -6.20 11.59 -4.83
N VAL A 57 -6.56 10.85 -3.79
CA VAL A 57 -7.20 11.41 -2.59
C VAL A 57 -6.40 11.00 -1.37
N LEU A 58 -6.20 11.95 -0.47
CA LEU A 58 -5.70 11.71 0.88
C LEU A 58 -6.85 11.72 1.88
N LEU A 59 -7.01 10.66 2.65
CA LEU A 59 -7.84 10.63 3.86
C LEU A 59 -6.91 10.79 5.06
N PRO A 60 -6.86 11.95 5.73
CA PRO A 60 -5.84 12.24 6.72
C PRO A 60 -6.03 11.50 8.04
N ASN A 61 -7.26 11.10 8.36
CA ASN A 61 -7.63 10.38 9.57
C ASN A 61 -8.55 9.20 9.19
N ALA A 62 -7.99 8.22 8.48
CA ALA A 62 -8.75 7.12 7.92
C ALA A 62 -9.32 6.17 8.98
N ASP A 63 -8.88 6.28 10.23
CA ASP A 63 -9.30 5.49 11.39
C ASP A 63 -10.36 6.19 12.26
N GLU A 64 -10.80 7.39 11.91
CA GLU A 64 -11.88 8.08 12.63
C GLU A 64 -13.15 7.21 12.64
N GLU A 65 -13.64 6.87 13.83
CA GLU A 65 -14.65 5.83 13.99
C GLU A 65 -15.95 6.15 13.24
N GLU A 66 -16.36 7.42 13.23
CA GLU A 66 -17.61 7.88 12.60
C GLU A 66 -17.48 8.15 11.10
N ASP A 67 -16.35 8.72 10.65
CA ASP A 67 -16.16 9.16 9.27
C ASP A 67 -14.71 9.03 8.81
N MET A 68 -14.40 7.95 8.08
CA MET A 68 -13.09 7.74 7.45
C MET A 68 -12.71 8.85 6.45
N SER A 69 -13.68 9.65 6.00
CA SER A 69 -13.50 10.71 5.02
C SER A 69 -13.30 12.09 5.63
N LEU A 70 -13.21 12.17 6.96
CA LEU A 70 -13.00 13.42 7.67
C LEU A 70 -11.78 14.15 7.08
N ARG A 71 -12.03 15.32 6.48
CA ARG A 71 -11.03 16.19 5.83
C ARG A 71 -10.34 15.55 4.61
N ALA A 72 -11.03 14.66 3.91
CA ALA A 72 -10.58 14.11 2.63
C ALA A 72 -10.12 15.23 1.69
N THR A 73 -8.90 15.10 1.17
CA THR A 73 -8.27 16.10 0.32
C THR A 73 -7.93 15.50 -1.03
N PRO A 74 -8.71 15.79 -2.08
CA PRO A 74 -8.37 15.37 -3.44
C PRO A 74 -7.17 16.16 -3.97
N PHE A 75 -6.37 15.52 -4.82
CA PHE A 75 -5.15 16.07 -5.37
C PHE A 75 -4.96 15.66 -6.83
N LEU A 76 -4.49 16.61 -7.64
CA LEU A 76 -4.13 16.37 -9.03
C LEU A 76 -2.64 15.99 -9.13
N GLY A 77 -2.38 14.68 -9.17
CA GLY A 77 -1.08 14.13 -9.48
C GLY A 77 -0.77 14.19 -10.98
N ASN A 78 0.52 14.12 -11.32
CA ASN A 78 0.99 14.15 -12.70
C ASN A 78 0.73 12.85 -13.49
N VAL A 79 0.30 11.77 -12.83
CA VAL A 79 0.06 10.48 -13.48
C VAL A 79 -1.11 10.52 -14.45
N ARG A 80 -0.98 9.85 -15.59
CA ARG A 80 -2.06 9.74 -16.56
C ARG A 80 -2.84 8.44 -16.36
N GLY A 81 -3.84 8.51 -15.48
CA GLY A 81 -4.68 7.39 -15.07
C GLY A 81 -3.98 6.48 -14.07
N GLY A 82 -4.14 6.76 -12.78
CA GLY A 82 -3.40 6.09 -11.70
C GLY A 82 -3.73 4.60 -11.53
N ASN A 83 -2.75 3.84 -11.04
CA ASN A 83 -2.92 2.46 -10.60
C ASN A 83 -2.33 2.28 -9.20
N SER A 84 -1.20 1.59 -9.08
CA SER A 84 -0.51 1.37 -7.81
C SER A 84 -0.04 2.67 -7.20
N ILE A 85 -0.18 2.75 -5.88
CA ILE A 85 0.32 3.85 -5.06
C ILE A 85 1.01 3.24 -3.86
N TYR A 86 2.17 3.77 -3.48
CA TYR A 86 2.91 3.24 -2.34
C TYR A 86 3.59 4.38 -1.60
N PHE A 87 3.32 4.46 -0.30
CA PHE A 87 3.97 5.38 0.61
C PHE A 87 4.96 4.64 1.52
N ASN A 88 6.09 5.27 1.81
CA ASN A 88 6.98 4.83 2.87
C ASN A 88 7.38 6.01 3.78
N PRO A 89 7.23 5.88 5.11
CA PRO A 89 7.50 6.99 6.03
C PRO A 89 8.97 7.42 6.07
N SER A 90 9.91 6.51 5.78
CA SER A 90 11.34 6.85 5.71
C SER A 90 11.68 7.63 4.44
N ALA A 91 10.94 7.41 3.35
CA ALA A 91 11.09 8.15 2.11
C ALA A 91 10.39 9.51 2.15
N ARG A 92 9.29 9.63 2.91
CA ARG A 92 8.36 10.79 2.91
C ARG A 92 7.86 11.16 1.50
N ILE A 93 7.83 10.16 0.63
CA ILE A 93 7.44 10.27 -0.78
C ILE A 93 6.44 9.16 -1.07
N ILE A 94 5.45 9.49 -1.87
CA ILE A 94 4.53 8.55 -2.49
C ILE A 94 5.03 8.23 -3.88
N PHE A 95 5.10 6.96 -4.23
CA PHE A 95 5.31 6.50 -5.60
C PHE A 95 3.96 6.14 -6.19
N GLN A 96 3.66 6.64 -7.38
CA GLN A 96 2.41 6.33 -8.09
C GLN A 96 2.71 5.94 -9.53
N SER A 97 2.09 4.86 -10.00
CA SER A 97 2.20 4.39 -11.38
C SER A 97 0.90 4.58 -12.15
N SER A 98 0.97 4.49 -13.48
CA SER A 98 -0.21 4.50 -14.35
C SER A 98 -0.75 3.09 -14.59
N LEU A 99 -2.08 3.00 -14.72
CA LEU A 99 -2.78 1.80 -15.20
C LEU A 99 -2.46 1.50 -16.66
N ASN A 100 -2.08 2.54 -17.42
CA ASN A 100 -1.62 2.44 -18.80
C ASN A 100 -2.68 1.80 -19.74
N THR A 101 -3.95 2.19 -19.57
CA THR A 101 -5.09 1.73 -20.38
C THR A 101 -5.59 2.78 -21.37
N THR A 102 -5.60 4.04 -20.93
CA THR A 102 -6.20 5.16 -21.66
C THR A 102 -5.12 5.81 -22.52
N VAL A 103 -4.02 6.22 -21.89
CA VAL A 103 -2.82 6.70 -22.56
C VAL A 103 -1.59 5.93 -22.12
N THR A 104 -0.61 5.85 -23.01
CA THR A 104 0.69 5.27 -22.66
C THR A 104 1.42 6.18 -21.69
N ASP A 105 1.54 5.70 -20.46
CA ASP A 105 2.32 6.32 -19.41
C ASP A 105 3.16 5.24 -18.71
N THR A 106 4.48 5.39 -18.86
CA THR A 106 5.47 4.40 -18.44
C THR A 106 6.31 4.90 -17.26
N PHE A 107 5.87 5.98 -16.61
CA PHE A 107 6.63 6.60 -15.54
C PHE A 107 6.10 6.18 -14.18
N VAL A 108 6.98 6.20 -13.18
CA VAL A 108 6.56 6.26 -11.78
C VAL A 108 6.71 7.69 -11.33
N TYR A 109 5.60 8.31 -10.95
CA TYR A 109 5.54 9.66 -10.43
C TYR A 109 5.80 9.66 -8.94
N LYS A 110 6.30 10.78 -8.44
CA LYS A 110 6.58 11.00 -7.03
C LYS A 110 5.74 12.15 -6.51
N LEU A 111 5.14 11.98 -5.34
CA LEU A 111 4.47 13.04 -4.60
C LEU A 111 5.21 13.26 -3.28
N ASN A 112 5.50 14.51 -2.97
CA ASN A 112 6.05 14.90 -1.68
C ASN A 112 4.92 15.13 -0.68
N ILE A 113 5.17 14.79 0.58
CA ILE A 113 4.25 15.03 1.68
C ILE A 113 4.84 16.11 2.59
N GLY A 114 4.15 17.24 2.71
CA GLY A 114 4.48 18.31 3.64
C GLY A 114 4.24 17.90 5.10
N GLU A 115 4.72 18.72 6.03
CA GLU A 115 4.63 18.43 7.48
C GLU A 115 3.19 18.21 7.96
N THR A 116 2.24 18.93 7.37
CA THR A 116 0.81 18.83 7.66
C THR A 116 0.08 17.74 6.87
N GLY A 117 0.81 16.93 6.09
CA GLY A 117 0.24 15.91 5.21
C GLY A 117 -0.12 16.40 3.80
N ALA A 118 0.03 17.70 3.51
CA ALA A 118 -0.30 18.27 2.21
C ALA A 118 0.53 17.65 1.08
N LEU A 119 -0.13 17.27 -0.02
CA LEU A 119 0.50 16.66 -1.19
C LEU A 119 1.04 17.73 -2.14
N SER A 120 2.18 17.44 -2.77
CA SER A 120 2.71 18.23 -3.88
C SER A 120 3.40 17.33 -4.90
N ASN A 121 3.32 17.70 -6.18
CA ASN A 121 4.01 16.96 -7.24
C ASN A 121 5.52 17.18 -7.11
N ASP A 122 6.29 16.09 -7.13
CA ASP A 122 7.72 16.19 -7.40
C ASP A 122 7.91 16.50 -8.90
N LYS A 123 8.87 17.38 -9.21
CA LYS A 123 9.26 17.68 -10.59
C LYS A 123 10.01 16.50 -11.23
N ASN A 124 10.59 15.66 -10.39
CA ASN A 124 11.34 14.48 -10.80
C ASN A 124 10.42 13.27 -10.86
N GLN A 125 10.59 12.44 -11.89
CA GLN A 125 9.83 11.20 -12.09
C GLN A 125 10.77 10.10 -12.58
N ILE A 126 10.46 8.85 -12.26
CA ILE A 126 11.25 7.71 -12.71
C ILE A 126 10.80 7.37 -14.13
N ARG A 127 11.57 7.83 -15.12
CA ARG A 127 11.24 7.67 -16.53
C ARG A 127 11.73 6.32 -17.05
N GLN A 128 10.83 5.39 -17.40
CA GLN A 128 11.21 4.07 -17.88
C GLN A 128 10.26 3.45 -18.91
N GLY A 129 10.70 3.31 -20.16
CA GLY A 129 9.87 2.71 -21.22
C GLY A 129 9.48 1.23 -21.03
N VAL A 130 10.13 0.52 -20.09
CA VAL A 130 9.83 -0.89 -19.77
C VAL A 130 8.63 -1.05 -18.83
N LEU A 131 8.24 0.01 -18.12
CA LEU A 131 7.13 -0.05 -17.16
C LEU A 131 5.81 0.14 -17.89
N LYS A 132 5.03 -0.92 -18.03
CA LYS A 132 3.70 -0.91 -18.64
C LYS A 132 2.75 -1.69 -17.76
N GLY A 133 1.62 -1.10 -17.38
CA GLY A 133 0.66 -1.72 -16.45
C GLY A 133 1.33 -2.13 -15.15
N VAL A 134 1.93 -1.18 -14.42
CA VAL A 134 2.58 -1.47 -13.14
C VAL A 134 1.52 -1.82 -12.11
N ARG A 135 1.66 -2.95 -11.39
CA ARG A 135 0.66 -3.42 -10.40
C ARG A 135 1.14 -3.40 -8.95
N GLY A 136 2.41 -3.70 -8.71
CA GLY A 136 3.00 -3.70 -7.37
C GLY A 136 4.16 -2.72 -7.25
N LEU A 137 4.24 -2.00 -6.14
CA LEU A 137 5.29 -1.04 -5.80
C LEU A 137 5.70 -1.24 -4.34
N VAL A 138 6.99 -1.39 -4.05
CA VAL A 138 7.48 -1.41 -2.66
C VAL A 138 8.87 -0.81 -2.54
N PHE A 139 9.09 0.03 -1.54
CA PHE A 139 10.35 0.72 -1.30
C PHE A 139 11.10 0.15 -0.11
N HIS A 140 12.39 -0.14 -0.29
CA HIS A 140 13.29 -0.57 0.76
C HIS A 140 14.13 0.62 1.26
N PRO A 141 13.91 1.12 2.50
CA PRO A 141 14.55 2.35 2.97
C PRO A 141 16.06 2.23 3.13
N SER A 142 16.57 1.15 3.74
CA SER A 142 18.01 1.04 4.04
C SER A 142 18.89 0.82 2.80
N LEU A 143 18.32 0.24 1.74
CA LEU A 143 19.00 0.02 0.46
C LEU A 143 18.71 1.15 -0.54
N ASP A 144 17.75 2.02 -0.22
CA ASP A 144 17.23 3.06 -1.10
C ASP A 144 16.86 2.49 -2.48
N LYS A 145 16.01 1.45 -2.50
CA LYS A 145 15.58 0.75 -3.72
C LYS A 145 14.06 0.72 -3.83
N LEU A 146 13.54 1.00 -5.02
CA LEU A 146 12.12 0.80 -5.35
C LEU A 146 11.98 -0.45 -6.22
N TYR A 147 11.19 -1.42 -5.76
CA TYR A 147 10.83 -2.62 -6.50
C TYR A 147 9.48 -2.41 -7.16
N THR A 148 9.38 -2.81 -8.43
CA THR A 148 8.19 -2.59 -9.24
C THR A 148 7.85 -3.86 -10.01
N ILE A 149 6.57 -4.23 -10.04
CA ILE A 149 6.04 -5.28 -10.93
C ILE A 149 5.43 -4.60 -12.15
N SER A 150 5.89 -4.96 -13.34
CA SER A 150 5.31 -4.51 -14.60
C SER A 150 4.82 -5.72 -15.40
N VAL A 151 3.58 -5.65 -15.90
CA VAL A 151 2.90 -6.77 -16.59
C VAL A 151 2.58 -6.52 -18.06
N GLY A 152 2.80 -5.31 -18.58
CA GLY A 152 2.42 -4.91 -19.95
C GLY A 152 3.45 -5.26 -21.03
N GLY A 153 4.29 -6.27 -20.81
CA GLY A 153 5.22 -6.83 -21.80
C GLY A 153 4.88 -8.30 -22.12
N ASP A 154 5.73 -8.98 -22.90
CA ASP A 154 5.52 -10.40 -23.24
C ASP A 154 5.50 -11.30 -21.98
N GLU A 155 6.30 -10.94 -20.98
CA GLU A 155 6.40 -11.64 -19.69
C GLU A 155 6.38 -10.61 -18.54
N PRO A 156 5.58 -10.85 -17.47
CA PRO A 156 5.68 -10.08 -16.24
C PRO A 156 7.10 -10.08 -15.70
N SER A 157 7.56 -8.94 -15.20
CA SER A 157 8.94 -8.78 -14.70
C SER A 157 9.02 -7.83 -13.53
N TYR A 158 10.02 -8.06 -12.69
CA TYR A 158 10.47 -7.12 -11.68
C TYR A 158 11.49 -6.15 -12.25
N TYR A 159 11.31 -4.88 -11.93
CA TYR A 159 12.30 -3.83 -12.17
C TYR A 159 12.64 -3.13 -10.85
N VAL A 160 13.93 -3.01 -10.57
CA VAL A 160 14.44 -2.39 -9.34
C VAL A 160 15.17 -1.10 -9.68
N PHE A 161 14.78 -0.01 -9.02
CA PHE A 161 15.38 1.31 -9.21
C PHE A 161 16.19 1.70 -7.99
N ASP A 162 17.49 1.94 -8.20
CA ASP A 162 18.39 2.43 -7.16
C ASP A 162 18.21 3.94 -6.96
N ARG A 163 18.22 4.36 -5.69
CA ARG A 163 18.08 5.76 -5.24
C ARG A 163 16.86 6.47 -5.85
N PRO A 164 15.67 5.85 -5.82
CA PRO A 164 14.49 6.29 -6.56
C PRO A 164 14.03 7.70 -6.17
N ARG A 165 14.34 8.14 -4.95
CA ARG A 165 14.04 9.48 -4.45
C ARG A 165 14.70 10.58 -5.29
N GLY A 166 15.95 10.38 -5.70
CA GLY A 166 16.72 11.34 -6.48
C GLY A 166 16.64 11.16 -8.00
N LEU A 167 15.94 10.15 -8.50
CA LEU A 167 15.83 9.90 -9.94
C LEU A 167 14.94 10.94 -10.62
N SER A 168 15.48 11.58 -11.65
CA SER A 168 14.83 12.63 -12.47
C SER A 168 14.91 12.37 -13.97
N GLU A 169 15.83 11.50 -14.40
CA GLU A 169 16.12 11.19 -15.79
C GLU A 169 15.95 9.70 -16.08
N PHE A 170 16.00 9.33 -17.36
CA PHE A 170 16.00 7.93 -17.76
C PHE A 170 17.25 7.22 -17.21
N ARG A 171 17.04 6.14 -16.45
CA ARG A 171 18.10 5.30 -15.89
C ARG A 171 17.69 3.84 -15.98
N LYS A 172 18.56 3.01 -16.58
CA LYS A 172 18.32 1.56 -16.62
C LYS A 172 18.02 1.03 -15.20
N PRO A 173 17.07 0.09 -15.05
CA PRO A 173 16.86 -0.58 -13.78
C PRO A 173 18.19 -1.17 -13.28
N GLY A 174 18.46 -1.03 -11.99
CA GLY A 174 19.66 -1.59 -11.37
C GLY A 174 19.60 -3.12 -11.32
N GLN A 175 18.40 -3.68 -11.27
CA GLN A 175 18.14 -5.11 -11.39
C GLN A 175 16.86 -5.35 -12.18
N THR A 176 16.84 -6.46 -12.90
CA THR A 176 15.66 -6.95 -13.62
C THR A 176 15.58 -8.45 -13.45
N TYR A 177 14.39 -8.95 -13.17
CA TYR A 177 14.14 -10.38 -12.96
C TYR A 177 12.83 -10.77 -13.64
N ARG A 178 12.82 -11.90 -14.33
CA ARG A 178 11.59 -12.52 -14.83
C ARG A 178 11.09 -13.55 -13.83
N PHE A 179 9.78 -13.65 -13.68
CA PHE A 179 9.15 -14.71 -12.92
C PHE A 179 9.25 -16.03 -13.68
N LYS A 180 9.75 -17.09 -13.04
CA LYS A 180 9.95 -18.37 -13.74
C LYS A 180 8.67 -19.16 -13.97
N ASN A 181 7.70 -19.08 -13.05
CA ASN A 181 6.50 -19.93 -13.07
C ASN A 181 5.38 -19.47 -14.00
N ASN A 182 5.64 -18.55 -14.95
CA ASN A 182 4.62 -17.92 -15.81
C ASN A 182 3.37 -17.51 -15.01
N ILE A 183 3.58 -16.69 -13.98
CA ILE A 183 2.53 -16.27 -13.06
C ILE A 183 1.88 -14.98 -13.55
N ASP A 184 0.70 -14.68 -13.02
CA ASP A 184 0.06 -13.37 -13.15
C ASP A 184 0.24 -12.59 -11.83
N PRO A 185 1.39 -11.90 -11.64
CA PRO A 185 1.68 -11.23 -10.39
C PRO A 185 0.82 -9.97 -10.27
N TRP A 186 0.40 -9.66 -9.04
CA TRP A 186 -0.42 -8.49 -8.78
C TRP A 186 0.28 -7.51 -7.86
N ASP A 187 0.54 -7.92 -6.63
CA ASP A 187 1.07 -7.04 -5.60
C ASP A 187 2.38 -7.56 -5.00
N VAL A 188 3.12 -6.70 -4.33
CA VAL A 188 4.41 -7.05 -3.71
C VAL A 188 4.63 -6.29 -2.41
N THR A 189 5.16 -6.98 -1.42
CA THR A 189 5.68 -6.36 -0.20
C THR A 189 7.03 -6.95 0.18
N ILE A 190 7.75 -6.24 1.06
CA ILE A 190 9.03 -6.68 1.61
C ILE A 190 8.78 -7.23 3.00
N VAL A 191 9.23 -8.46 3.22
CA VAL A 191 9.27 -9.06 4.55
C VAL A 191 10.70 -9.53 4.81
N LYS A 192 11.32 -8.97 5.86
CA LYS A 192 12.74 -9.21 6.18
C LYS A 192 13.63 -8.89 4.96
N SER A 193 14.36 -9.88 4.44
CA SER A 193 15.23 -9.78 3.27
C SER A 193 14.60 -10.31 1.98
N GLY A 194 13.31 -10.67 2.00
CA GLY A 194 12.61 -11.29 0.88
C GLY A 194 11.49 -10.41 0.30
N LEU A 195 11.02 -10.81 -0.87
CA LEU A 195 9.78 -10.31 -1.46
C LEU A 195 8.66 -11.33 -1.26
N VAL A 196 7.48 -10.84 -0.94
CA VAL A 196 6.24 -11.61 -0.92
C VAL A 196 5.37 -11.05 -2.02
N VAL A 197 4.80 -11.93 -2.83
CA VAL A 197 4.16 -11.56 -4.10
C VAL A 197 2.82 -12.23 -4.20
N SER A 198 1.75 -11.47 -4.41
CA SER A 198 0.45 -12.07 -4.70
C SER A 198 0.35 -12.43 -6.18
N LYS A 199 -0.36 -13.53 -6.48
CA LYS A 199 -0.58 -13.98 -7.86
C LYS A 199 -2.02 -14.40 -8.11
N SER A 200 -2.52 -13.98 -9.26
CA SER A 200 -3.79 -14.39 -9.85
C SER A 200 -3.62 -15.66 -10.71
N GLY A 201 -4.74 -16.24 -11.15
CA GLY A 201 -4.82 -17.41 -12.03
C GLY A 201 -5.37 -18.66 -11.33
N THR A 202 -5.43 -19.78 -12.05
CA THR A 202 -6.03 -21.05 -11.57
C THR A 202 -5.48 -21.55 -10.23
N ASN A 203 -4.27 -21.12 -9.87
CA ASN A 203 -3.60 -21.39 -8.61
C ASN A 203 -3.33 -20.09 -7.86
N GLY A 204 -4.36 -19.28 -7.62
CA GLY A 204 -4.22 -17.99 -6.93
C GLY A 204 -3.56 -18.16 -5.57
N GLY A 205 -2.70 -17.22 -5.18
CA GLY A 205 -2.02 -17.31 -3.89
C GLY A 205 -0.84 -16.36 -3.76
N VAL A 206 0.22 -16.84 -3.13
CA VAL A 206 1.39 -16.04 -2.78
C VAL A 206 2.67 -16.80 -3.14
N GLU A 207 3.65 -16.09 -3.69
CA GLU A 207 5.02 -16.57 -3.84
C GLU A 207 5.96 -15.79 -2.93
N ILE A 208 6.91 -16.51 -2.31
CA ILE A 208 7.92 -15.92 -1.42
C ILE A 208 9.28 -16.11 -2.08
N TYR A 209 10.02 -15.01 -2.18
CA TYR A 209 11.35 -14.92 -2.77
C TYR A 209 12.34 -14.51 -1.69
N ASP A 210 12.96 -15.48 -1.03
CA ASP A 210 13.92 -15.22 0.03
C ASP A 210 15.19 -14.57 -0.52
N ASN A 211 15.74 -13.60 0.23
CA ASN A 211 17.00 -12.92 -0.05
C ASN A 211 17.08 -12.14 -1.38
N LEU A 212 15.98 -12.01 -2.13
CA LEU A 212 15.98 -11.29 -3.40
C LEU A 212 16.28 -9.79 -3.21
N VAL A 213 15.86 -9.22 -2.07
CA VAL A 213 16.08 -7.80 -1.74
C VAL A 213 17.57 -7.47 -1.54
N ILE A 214 18.31 -8.40 -0.93
CA ILE A 214 19.75 -8.21 -0.64
C ILE A 214 20.65 -8.69 -1.77
N SER A 215 20.09 -9.34 -2.80
CA SER A 215 20.83 -9.75 -3.99
C SER A 215 21.50 -8.55 -4.66
N ARG A 216 22.73 -8.73 -5.14
CA ARG A 216 23.49 -7.75 -5.93
C ARG A 216 23.55 -8.10 -7.41
N ASP A 217 23.01 -9.23 -7.81
CA ASP A 217 23.01 -9.63 -9.21
C ASP A 217 22.07 -8.69 -10.00
N SER A 218 22.56 -8.20 -11.14
CA SER A 218 21.83 -7.26 -11.99
C SER A 218 21.24 -7.92 -13.23
N THR A 219 21.60 -9.18 -13.50
CA THR A 219 21.37 -9.87 -14.77
C THR A 219 20.86 -11.29 -14.62
N VAL A 220 20.05 -11.56 -13.60
CA VAL A 220 19.43 -12.89 -13.47
C VAL A 220 18.27 -12.99 -14.45
N ALA A 221 18.39 -13.92 -15.41
CA ALA A 221 17.38 -14.13 -16.44
C ALA A 221 16.02 -14.50 -15.86
N SER A 222 15.98 -15.31 -14.80
CA SER A 222 14.75 -15.67 -14.08
C SER A 222 15.04 -16.08 -12.63
N VAL A 223 14.09 -15.81 -11.73
CA VAL A 223 14.21 -16.16 -10.31
C VAL A 223 13.13 -17.18 -9.94
N GLU A 224 13.55 -18.24 -9.24
CA GLU A 224 12.62 -19.20 -8.65
C GLU A 224 12.13 -18.68 -7.29
N PRO A 225 10.83 -18.80 -6.99
CA PRO A 225 10.35 -18.56 -5.64
C PRO A 225 10.89 -19.62 -4.69
N SER A 226 11.29 -19.20 -3.49
CA SER A 226 11.64 -20.09 -2.39
C SER A 226 10.42 -20.89 -1.91
N LYS A 227 9.22 -20.30 -2.02
CA LYS A 227 7.95 -20.97 -1.72
C LYS A 227 6.85 -20.53 -2.67
N VAL A 228 6.03 -21.48 -3.08
CA VAL A 228 4.78 -21.25 -3.79
C VAL A 228 3.64 -21.73 -2.90
N LEU A 229 2.76 -20.81 -2.53
CA LEU A 229 1.56 -21.08 -1.75
C LEU A 229 0.34 -20.81 -2.61
N THR A 230 -0.61 -21.73 -2.62
CA THR A 230 -1.90 -21.55 -3.29
C THR A 230 -2.99 -21.43 -2.24
N VAL A 231 -3.93 -20.53 -2.43
CA VAL A 231 -5.05 -20.38 -1.51
C VAL A 231 -6.21 -21.24 -2.00
N GLU A 232 -6.77 -22.03 -1.09
CA GLU A 232 -7.91 -22.90 -1.38
C GLU A 232 -9.08 -22.10 -1.98
N ASN A 233 -9.63 -22.57 -3.10
CA ASN A 233 -10.79 -21.97 -3.80
C ASN A 233 -10.63 -20.49 -4.18
N ALA A 234 -9.39 -20.03 -4.43
CA ALA A 234 -9.09 -18.67 -4.88
C ALA A 234 -8.41 -18.68 -6.25
N SER A 235 -8.86 -17.81 -7.15
CA SER A 235 -8.34 -17.76 -8.53
C SER A 235 -8.10 -16.36 -9.06
N ASN A 236 -8.62 -15.32 -8.41
CA ASN A 236 -8.44 -13.94 -8.81
C ASN A 236 -7.80 -13.12 -7.68
N ILE A 237 -6.76 -13.70 -7.05
CA ILE A 237 -6.04 -13.02 -5.98
C ILE A 237 -5.33 -11.78 -6.51
N ARG A 238 -5.61 -10.64 -5.89
CA ARG A 238 -5.12 -9.31 -6.30
C ARG A 238 -4.31 -8.66 -5.19
N GLY A 239 -4.87 -7.64 -4.53
CA GLY A 239 -4.20 -6.86 -3.49
C GLY A 239 -3.71 -7.72 -2.34
N MET A 240 -2.62 -7.29 -1.70
CA MET A 240 -2.05 -7.99 -0.57
C MET A 240 -1.46 -7.04 0.46
N SER A 241 -1.80 -7.28 1.72
CA SER A 241 -1.15 -6.59 2.84
C SER A 241 -0.66 -7.60 3.88
N VAL A 242 0.63 -7.48 4.24
CA VAL A 242 1.27 -8.29 5.28
C VAL A 242 1.57 -7.43 6.49
N ASP A 243 0.94 -7.76 7.62
CA ASP A 243 1.13 -7.11 8.90
C ASP A 243 2.02 -7.96 9.79
N THR A 244 3.32 -7.64 9.83
CA THR A 244 4.27 -8.33 10.72
C THR A 244 4.17 -7.90 12.18
N VAL A 245 3.44 -6.81 12.48
CA VAL A 245 3.26 -6.29 13.85
C VAL A 245 2.15 -7.06 14.55
N ASN A 246 1.00 -7.22 13.89
CA ASN A 246 -0.16 -7.94 14.40
C ASN A 246 -0.24 -9.40 13.88
N ASN A 247 0.79 -9.86 13.14
CA ASN A 247 0.92 -11.21 12.59
C ASN A 247 -0.22 -11.63 11.63
N MET A 248 -0.64 -10.74 10.74
CA MET A 248 -1.76 -10.97 9.82
C MET A 248 -1.35 -10.88 8.35
N LEU A 249 -2.08 -11.57 7.49
CA LEU A 249 -2.05 -11.40 6.04
C LEU A 249 -3.48 -11.21 5.53
N ALA A 250 -3.68 -10.22 4.68
CA ALA A 250 -4.92 -10.02 3.95
C ALA A 250 -4.66 -10.11 2.44
N LEU A 251 -5.55 -10.79 1.73
CA LEU A 251 -5.57 -10.87 0.27
C LEU A 251 -6.97 -10.48 -0.23
N THR A 252 -7.05 -9.82 -1.38
CA THR A 252 -8.33 -9.68 -2.09
C THR A 252 -8.49 -10.77 -3.13
N ASP A 253 -9.72 -11.25 -3.31
CA ASP A 253 -10.11 -12.19 -4.36
C ASP A 253 -11.52 -11.84 -4.83
N PHE A 254 -11.98 -12.45 -5.92
CA PHE A 254 -13.39 -12.39 -6.29
C PHE A 254 -13.79 -13.62 -7.10
N VAL A 255 -15.06 -13.97 -6.99
CA VAL A 255 -15.70 -14.96 -7.87
C VAL A 255 -16.41 -14.21 -8.97
N GLN A 256 -16.13 -14.61 -10.21
CA GLN A 256 -16.90 -14.20 -11.37
C GLN A 256 -17.80 -15.36 -11.79
N VAL A 257 -19.10 -15.10 -11.94
CA VAL A 257 -20.05 -16.04 -12.54
C VAL A 257 -20.50 -15.49 -13.88
N GLY A 258 -20.40 -16.30 -14.93
CA GLY A 258 -20.71 -15.88 -16.30
C GLY A 258 -19.58 -15.08 -16.97
N THR A 259 -19.85 -14.61 -18.19
CA THR A 259 -18.87 -13.91 -19.04
C THR A 259 -19.50 -12.68 -19.70
N GLY A 260 -18.68 -11.68 -20.03
CA GLY A 260 -19.14 -10.49 -20.74
C GLY A 260 -20.05 -9.59 -19.90
N ALA A 261 -21.04 -8.96 -20.54
CA ALA A 261 -21.90 -7.96 -19.91
C ALA A 261 -22.84 -8.51 -18.82
N SER A 262 -23.04 -9.84 -18.76
CA SER A 262 -23.88 -10.51 -17.75
C SER A 262 -23.08 -11.11 -16.61
N ALA A 263 -21.76 -10.91 -16.58
CA ALA A 263 -20.92 -11.41 -15.51
C ALA A 263 -21.32 -10.78 -14.18
N THR A 264 -21.57 -11.60 -13.17
CA THR A 264 -21.75 -11.15 -11.79
C THR A 264 -20.46 -11.39 -11.02
N TYR A 265 -20.19 -10.48 -10.08
CA TYR A 265 -18.97 -10.52 -9.28
C TYR A 265 -19.32 -10.52 -7.79
N GLN A 266 -18.63 -11.36 -7.04
CA GLN A 266 -18.68 -11.36 -5.59
C GLN A 266 -17.25 -11.24 -5.07
N GLY A 267 -16.94 -10.08 -4.50
CA GLY A 267 -15.63 -9.79 -3.94
C GLY A 267 -15.42 -10.46 -2.58
N LYS A 268 -14.16 -10.76 -2.28
CA LYS A 268 -13.73 -11.42 -1.05
C LYS A 268 -12.52 -10.70 -0.46
N ILE A 269 -12.44 -10.72 0.86
CA ILE A 269 -11.22 -10.46 1.62
C ILE A 269 -10.86 -11.76 2.34
N LEU A 270 -9.69 -12.31 2.05
CA LEU A 270 -9.18 -13.52 2.67
C LEU A 270 -8.22 -13.11 3.78
N ILE A 271 -8.54 -13.46 5.03
CA ILE A 271 -7.77 -13.07 6.21
C ILE A 271 -7.08 -14.30 6.79
N PHE A 272 -5.78 -14.18 7.05
CA PHE A 272 -4.95 -15.15 7.75
C PHE A 272 -4.44 -14.51 9.04
N ASP A 273 -4.88 -15.04 10.19
CA ASP A 273 -4.59 -14.47 11.52
C ASP A 273 -3.18 -14.86 12.04
N ASP A 274 -2.43 -15.66 11.30
CA ASP A 274 -1.09 -16.11 11.66
C ASP A 274 -0.15 -16.14 10.45
N TYR A 275 0.35 -14.96 10.07
CA TYR A 275 1.28 -14.82 8.95
C TYR A 275 2.57 -15.61 9.18
N ALA A 276 3.06 -15.74 10.41
CA ALA A 276 4.22 -16.56 10.72
C ALA A 276 4.03 -18.02 10.28
N LYS A 277 2.87 -18.63 10.54
CA LYS A 277 2.53 -19.96 10.02
C LYS A 277 2.47 -19.99 8.50
N ILE A 278 1.88 -18.98 7.87
CA ILE A 278 1.82 -18.88 6.39
C ILE A 278 3.23 -18.80 5.79
N SER A 279 4.11 -17.99 6.37
CA SER A 279 5.50 -17.86 5.93
C SER A 279 6.30 -19.16 6.09
N ALA A 280 5.87 -20.06 6.97
CA ALA A 280 6.48 -21.37 7.18
C ALA A 280 5.83 -22.49 6.34
N ALA A 281 4.61 -22.30 5.86
CA ALA A 281 3.81 -23.29 5.16
C ALA A 281 4.41 -23.73 3.81
N THR A 282 3.83 -24.78 3.24
CA THR A 282 4.11 -25.30 1.90
C THR A 282 2.81 -25.77 1.25
N GLY A 283 2.65 -25.58 -0.06
CA GLY A 283 1.50 -26.08 -0.80
C GLY A 283 0.24 -25.22 -0.59
N VAL A 284 -0.88 -25.87 -0.26
CA VAL A 284 -2.19 -25.19 -0.14
C VAL A 284 -2.35 -24.59 1.27
N ILE A 285 -2.81 -23.34 1.33
CA ILE A 285 -3.19 -22.65 2.55
C ILE A 285 -4.67 -22.27 2.51
N SER A 286 -5.33 -22.22 3.67
CA SER A 286 -6.74 -21.83 3.80
C SER A 286 -6.86 -20.58 4.68
N PRO A 287 -7.70 -19.59 4.31
CA PRO A 287 -7.92 -18.40 5.12
C PRO A 287 -8.46 -18.77 6.50
N SER A 288 -8.07 -18.04 7.53
CA SER A 288 -8.69 -18.13 8.86
C SER A 288 -10.15 -17.68 8.80
N ARG A 289 -10.41 -16.61 8.04
CA ARG A 289 -11.72 -15.96 7.89
C ARG A 289 -11.86 -15.37 6.49
N ILE A 290 -13.10 -15.24 6.02
CA ILE A 290 -13.41 -14.69 4.70
C ILE A 290 -14.54 -13.68 4.85
N ILE A 291 -14.30 -12.43 4.46
CA ILE A 291 -15.34 -11.40 4.33
C ILE A 291 -15.86 -11.48 2.89
N THR A 292 -17.11 -11.88 2.71
CA THR A 292 -17.74 -12.09 1.39
C THR A 292 -19.26 -12.12 1.52
N GLY A 293 -19.96 -11.73 0.47
CA GLY A 293 -21.42 -11.72 0.43
C GLY A 293 -21.98 -10.38 -0.03
N ILE A 294 -23.30 -10.31 -0.15
CA ILE A 294 -23.97 -9.13 -0.74
C ILE A 294 -23.87 -7.89 0.16
N ASN A 295 -23.88 -8.07 1.48
CA ASN A 295 -23.81 -6.96 2.44
C ASN A 295 -22.44 -6.31 2.45
N THR A 296 -21.38 -7.03 2.05
CA THR A 296 -20.03 -6.48 1.91
C THR A 296 -19.93 -5.38 0.85
N LYS A 297 -20.85 -5.39 -0.13
CA LYS A 297 -20.84 -4.53 -1.33
C LYS A 297 -19.61 -4.73 -2.25
N LEU A 298 -18.71 -5.65 -1.92
CA LEU A 298 -17.53 -5.97 -2.71
C LEU A 298 -17.93 -6.72 -3.99
N GLN A 299 -17.37 -6.28 -5.10
CA GLN A 299 -17.54 -6.89 -6.43
C GLN A 299 -16.21 -7.38 -6.96
N GLN A 300 -15.22 -6.49 -7.14
CA GLN A 300 -13.89 -6.85 -7.60
C GLN A 300 -12.81 -6.08 -6.85
N PRO A 301 -12.57 -6.39 -5.56
CA PRO A 301 -11.52 -5.73 -4.80
C PRO A 301 -10.15 -5.98 -5.45
N VAL A 302 -9.40 -4.90 -5.67
CA VAL A 302 -8.11 -4.94 -6.37
C VAL A 302 -6.92 -4.64 -5.47
N ASP A 303 -7.17 -4.04 -4.31
CA ASP A 303 -6.13 -3.64 -3.36
C ASP A 303 -6.65 -3.67 -1.92
N VAL A 304 -5.76 -3.94 -0.96
CA VAL A 304 -6.07 -4.07 0.47
C VAL A 304 -4.91 -3.61 1.33
N GLU A 305 -5.19 -2.82 2.37
CA GLU A 305 -4.21 -2.37 3.35
C GLU A 305 -4.68 -2.68 4.77
N LEU A 306 -3.81 -3.33 5.55
CA LEU A 306 -4.00 -3.54 6.98
C LEU A 306 -3.43 -2.34 7.73
N ASP A 307 -4.13 -1.89 8.77
CA ASP A 307 -3.53 -0.93 9.69
C ASP A 307 -2.47 -1.60 10.56
N PHE A 308 -1.19 -1.33 10.34
CA PHE A 308 -0.09 -2.00 11.05
C PHE A 308 0.14 -1.50 12.48
N ARG A 309 -0.58 -0.45 12.92
CA ARG A 309 -0.45 0.04 14.29
C ARG A 309 -0.88 -1.05 15.27
N LYS A 310 -0.21 -1.09 16.42
CA LYS A 310 -0.59 -1.97 17.51
C LYS A 310 -2.03 -1.65 17.95
N ASP A 311 -2.85 -2.68 18.14
CA ASP A 311 -4.25 -2.58 18.56
C ASP A 311 -5.20 -1.89 17.55
N SER A 312 -4.74 -1.68 16.30
CA SER A 312 -5.59 -1.15 15.25
C SER A 312 -6.69 -2.14 14.87
N LYS A 313 -7.84 -1.60 14.47
CA LYS A 313 -9.04 -2.40 14.20
C LYS A 313 -9.33 -2.55 12.71
N PHE A 314 -8.71 -1.75 11.84
CA PHE A 314 -9.23 -1.53 10.50
C PHE A 314 -8.42 -2.22 9.40
N ILE A 315 -9.14 -2.53 8.33
CA ILE A 315 -8.64 -2.98 7.03
C ILE A 315 -9.36 -2.15 5.96
N TYR A 316 -8.62 -1.68 4.97
CA TYR A 316 -9.11 -0.84 3.88
C TYR A 316 -9.04 -1.60 2.56
N VAL A 317 -10.05 -1.47 1.72
CA VAL A 317 -10.15 -2.24 0.46
C VAL A 317 -10.63 -1.35 -0.67
N ALA A 318 -9.88 -1.29 -1.76
CA ALA A 318 -10.27 -0.58 -2.98
C ALA A 318 -11.03 -1.50 -3.94
N ASP A 319 -12.21 -1.07 -4.37
CA ASP A 319 -13.02 -1.78 -5.36
C ASP A 319 -13.39 -0.86 -6.55
N PRO A 320 -12.75 -1.04 -7.72
CA PRO A 320 -13.00 -0.24 -8.90
C PRO A 320 -14.40 -0.41 -9.50
N VAL A 321 -15.02 -1.58 -9.33
CA VAL A 321 -16.31 -1.88 -9.95
C VAL A 321 -17.43 -1.23 -9.14
N SER A 322 -17.37 -1.28 -7.81
CA SER A 322 -18.28 -0.51 -6.96
C SER A 322 -17.91 0.98 -6.85
N LYS A 323 -16.74 1.36 -7.40
CA LYS A 323 -16.18 2.73 -7.38
C LYS A 323 -16.04 3.29 -5.95
N ALA A 324 -15.62 2.44 -5.02
CA ALA A 324 -15.56 2.76 -3.60
C ALA A 324 -14.29 2.20 -2.94
N VAL A 325 -13.89 2.85 -1.84
CA VAL A 325 -12.98 2.28 -0.85
C VAL A 325 -13.81 1.93 0.38
N TYR A 326 -13.71 0.69 0.82
CA TYR A 326 -14.42 0.18 1.99
C TYR A 326 -13.48 0.03 3.17
N ARG A 327 -13.99 0.29 4.37
CA ARG A 327 -13.32 -0.01 5.63
C ARG A 327 -14.09 -1.12 6.34
N PHE A 328 -13.40 -2.19 6.72
CA PHE A 328 -13.95 -3.27 7.55
C PHE A 328 -13.16 -3.36 8.87
N LEU A 329 -13.68 -4.13 9.82
CA LEU A 329 -12.92 -4.52 10.99
C LEU A 329 -12.04 -5.73 10.66
N LYS A 330 -10.84 -5.77 11.22
CA LYS A 330 -9.94 -6.93 11.15
C LYS A 330 -10.59 -8.19 11.72
N THR A 331 -11.57 -8.05 12.61
CA THR A 331 -12.33 -9.14 13.26
C THR A 331 -13.54 -9.62 12.45
N ASP A 332 -13.88 -8.96 11.34
CA ASP A 332 -15.04 -9.32 10.53
C ASP A 332 -14.91 -10.70 9.89
N ASN A 333 -16.05 -11.34 9.64
CA ASN A 333 -16.15 -12.65 8.99
C ASN A 333 -17.54 -12.84 8.36
N GLY A 334 -17.59 -13.46 7.19
CA GLY A 334 -18.83 -13.73 6.46
C GLY A 334 -19.43 -12.51 5.77
N ASP A 335 -20.75 -12.51 5.66
CA ASP A 335 -21.54 -11.50 4.94
C ASP A 335 -21.86 -10.31 5.84
N VAL A 336 -20.88 -9.43 6.04
CA VAL A 336 -20.98 -8.24 6.89
C VAL A 336 -20.94 -6.95 6.08
N ALA A 337 -21.60 -5.91 6.58
CA ALA A 337 -21.52 -4.58 5.97
C ALA A 337 -20.16 -3.91 6.28
N PRO A 338 -19.62 -3.07 5.38
CA PRO A 338 -18.46 -2.23 5.69
C PRO A 338 -18.75 -1.33 6.88
N ASN A 339 -17.78 -1.18 7.78
CA ASN A 339 -17.82 -0.21 8.87
C ASN A 339 -17.88 1.24 8.33
N ALA A 340 -17.17 1.53 7.24
CA ALA A 340 -17.29 2.79 6.52
C ALA A 340 -17.11 2.61 5.01
N THR A 341 -17.57 3.57 4.23
CA THR A 341 -17.45 3.59 2.78
C THR A 341 -17.07 4.98 2.32
N TYR A 342 -16.07 5.07 1.45
CA TYR A 342 -15.68 6.31 0.80
C TYR A 342 -15.84 6.20 -0.72
N GLN A 343 -16.54 7.17 -1.30
CA GLN A 343 -16.67 7.35 -2.74
C GLN A 343 -16.28 8.78 -3.10
N TYR A 344 -15.31 8.92 -4.00
CA TYR A 344 -14.89 10.23 -4.48
C TYR A 344 -15.56 10.56 -5.81
N GLN A 345 -16.33 11.65 -5.83
CA GLN A 345 -16.87 12.22 -7.06
C GLN A 345 -16.42 13.67 -7.19
N GLN A 346 -15.57 13.94 -8.18
CA GLN A 346 -15.16 15.30 -8.48
C GLN A 346 -16.37 16.14 -8.94
N ALA A 347 -16.44 17.38 -8.49
CA ALA A 347 -17.48 18.32 -8.90
C ALA A 347 -17.58 18.40 -10.43
N GLY A 348 -18.81 18.33 -10.95
CA GLY A 348 -19.10 18.33 -12.39
C GLY A 348 -19.02 16.97 -13.08
N ARG A 349 -18.62 15.89 -12.39
CA ARG A 349 -18.70 14.53 -12.94
C ARG A 349 -20.05 13.89 -12.64
N SER A 350 -20.55 13.07 -13.56
CA SER A 350 -21.79 12.30 -13.40
C SER A 350 -21.61 10.96 -12.68
N VAL A 351 -20.37 10.49 -12.53
CA VAL A 351 -20.05 9.21 -11.90
C VAL A 351 -18.89 9.36 -10.91
N PRO A 352 -18.84 8.53 -9.85
CA PRO A 352 -17.69 8.45 -8.98
C PRO A 352 -16.42 7.99 -9.72
N SER A 353 -15.28 8.43 -9.20
CA SER A 353 -13.95 8.02 -9.65
C SER A 353 -13.68 6.57 -9.25
N THR A 354 -12.89 5.86 -10.05
CA THR A 354 -12.57 4.44 -9.94
C THR A 354 -11.25 4.24 -9.18
N PRO A 355 -11.29 3.81 -7.90
CA PRO A 355 -10.09 3.56 -7.12
C PRO A 355 -9.35 2.31 -7.63
N ARG A 356 -8.03 2.33 -7.55
CA ARG A 356 -7.16 1.24 -8.03
C ARG A 356 -6.14 0.77 -7.02
N GLY A 357 -5.44 1.71 -6.40
CA GLY A 357 -4.42 1.41 -5.41
C GLY A 357 -4.67 2.20 -4.14
N ILE A 358 -4.31 1.63 -3.00
CA ILE A 358 -4.31 2.29 -1.70
C ILE A 358 -2.98 2.07 -1.00
N SER A 359 -2.58 3.03 -0.18
CA SER A 359 -1.42 2.86 0.70
C SER A 359 -1.64 3.59 2.00
N LEU A 360 -1.35 2.92 3.12
CA LEU A 360 -1.63 3.44 4.45
C LEU A 360 -0.34 3.88 5.15
N ASP A 361 -0.30 5.15 5.56
CA ASP A 361 0.64 5.63 6.55
C ASP A 361 0.08 5.34 7.95
N ALA A 362 0.51 4.21 8.50
CA ALA A 362 0.15 3.70 9.82
C ALA A 362 1.36 3.81 10.78
N ARG A 363 1.44 4.90 11.54
CA ARG A 363 2.53 5.15 12.51
C ARG A 363 1.97 5.44 13.90
N ASN A 364 2.74 5.12 14.94
CA ASN A 364 2.44 5.44 16.34
C ASN A 364 3.36 6.51 16.89
#